data_AF-A0A109JB77-F1
#
_entry.id   AF-A0A109JB77-F1
#
_cell.length_a   1.000
_cell.length_b   1.000
_cell.length_c   1.000
_cell.angle_alpha   90.00
_cell.angle_beta   90.00
_cell.angle_gamma   90.00
#
_symmetry.space_group_name_H-M   'P 1'
#
loop_
_entity.id
_entity.type
_entity.pdbx_description
1 polymer ?
#
loop_
_entity_poly.entity_id
_entity_poly.type
_entity_poly.pdbx_seq_one_letter_code
_entity_poly.pdbx_strand_id
1 'polypeptide(L)' 'MIADPTAPPRASMNDDRSPLLTLISCVSCDRTMRLETSYPDSRGKDILQYRCGACGRIERVRLVRRTWPARD' A
#
# COMPACT_ATOMS: atom_id res chain seq x y z
N MET A 1 4.37 -31.56 13.78
CA MET A 1 3.52 -30.50 14.35
C MET A 1 2.18 -30.59 13.66
N ILE A 2 1.14 -31.02 14.37
CA ILE A 2 -0.18 -31.29 13.81
C ILE A 2 -0.98 -29.98 13.94
N ALA A 3 -1.43 -29.42 12.82
CA ALA A 3 -2.24 -28.20 12.83
C ALA A 3 -3.63 -28.52 13.39
N ASP A 4 -4.09 -27.74 14.37
CA ASP A 4 -5.42 -27.85 14.97
C ASP A 4 -6.49 -27.39 13.95
N PRO A 5 -7.43 -28.25 13.54
CA PRO A 5 -8.46 -27.94 12.54
C PRO A 5 -9.54 -26.97 13.04
N THR A 6 -9.52 -26.61 14.33
CA THR A 6 -10.51 -25.74 14.98
C THR A 6 -10.04 -24.31 15.16
N ALA A 7 -8.78 -24.00 14.81
CA ALA A 7 -8.28 -22.64 14.88
C ALA A 7 -9.08 -21.75 13.90
N PRO A 8 -9.72 -20.66 14.38
CA PRO A 8 -10.38 -19.73 13.47
C PRO A 8 -9.35 -19.25 12.45
N PRO A 9 -9.70 -19.12 11.17
CA PRO A 9 -8.77 -18.60 10.18
C PRO A 9 -8.26 -17.28 10.72
N ARG A 10 -6.94 -17.20 10.98
CA ARG A 10 -6.30 -15.92 11.27
C ARG A 10 -6.60 -15.06 10.06
N ALA A 11 -7.58 -14.17 10.19
CA ALA A 11 -7.90 -13.22 9.17
C ALA A 11 -6.57 -12.58 8.81
N SER A 12 -6.13 -12.80 7.57
CA SER A 12 -4.98 -12.12 7.00
C SER A 12 -5.35 -10.64 6.93
N MET A 13 -5.27 -9.95 8.07
CA MET A 13 -5.66 -8.55 8.25
C MET A 13 -4.70 -7.58 7.55
N ASN A 14 -3.75 -8.09 6.77
CA ASN A 14 -3.04 -7.28 5.79
C ASN A 14 -3.90 -7.24 4.52
N ASP A 15 -5.06 -6.61 4.63
CA ASP A 15 -5.76 -6.16 3.43
C ASP A 15 -4.83 -5.16 2.75
N ASP A 16 -4.33 -5.51 1.57
CA ASP A 16 -3.64 -4.59 0.65
C ASP A 16 -4.53 -3.42 0.18
N ARG A 17 -5.71 -3.28 0.80
CA ARG A 17 -6.70 -2.21 0.70
C ARG A 17 -6.70 -1.30 1.92
N SER A 18 -5.58 -1.13 2.61
CA SER A 18 -5.50 -0.18 3.73
C SER A 18 -5.94 1.21 3.25
N PRO A 19 -6.93 1.86 3.89
CA PRO A 19 -7.44 3.17 3.48
C PRO A 19 -6.39 4.27 3.57
N LEU A 20 -5.24 4.01 4.19
CA LEU A 20 -4.11 4.95 4.22
C LEU A 20 -3.40 5.06 2.86
N LEU A 21 -3.57 4.08 1.97
CA LEU A 21 -3.02 4.14 0.61
C LEU A 21 -3.74 5.16 -0.27
N THR A 22 -4.77 5.87 0.18
CA THR A 22 -5.49 6.87 -0.63
C THR A 22 -5.24 8.31 -0.17
N LEU A 23 -4.29 8.56 0.74
CA LEU A 23 -4.10 9.85 1.41
C LEU A 23 -2.97 10.74 0.84
N ILE A 24 -2.46 10.48 -0.37
CA ILE A 24 -1.44 11.35 -0.98
C ILE A 24 -2.08 12.58 -1.63
N SER A 25 -1.54 13.77 -1.35
CA SER A 25 -1.91 15.03 -2.01
C SER A 25 -0.95 15.37 -3.15
N CYS A 26 -1.47 15.90 -4.25
CA CYS A 26 -0.69 16.36 -5.39
C CYS A 26 0.09 17.62 -5.04
N VAL A 27 1.42 17.59 -5.14
CA VAL A 27 2.27 18.75 -4.82
C VAL A 27 2.03 19.99 -5.68
N SER A 28 1.41 19.82 -6.86
CA SER A 28 1.14 20.93 -7.77
C SER A 28 -0.20 21.62 -7.54
N CYS A 29 -1.19 20.93 -6.98
CA CYS A 29 -2.57 21.45 -6.88
C CYS A 29 -3.23 21.21 -5.52
N ASP A 30 -2.53 20.58 -4.58
CA ASP A 30 -2.97 20.24 -3.23
C ASP A 30 -4.31 19.46 -3.18
N ARG A 31 -4.56 18.65 -4.20
CA ARG A 31 -5.72 17.76 -4.28
C ARG A 31 -5.30 16.34 -3.95
N THR A 32 -6.13 15.65 -3.16
CA THR A 32 -5.98 14.20 -2.93
C THR A 32 -5.92 13.47 -4.27
N MET A 33 -4.91 12.63 -4.42
CA MET A 33 -4.66 11.83 -5.61
C MET A 33 -5.34 10.48 -5.53
N ARG A 34 -5.68 9.92 -6.69
CA ARG A 34 -6.24 8.57 -6.81
C ARG A 34 -5.13 7.56 -7.03
N LEU A 35 -5.13 6.48 -6.25
CA LEU A 35 -4.31 5.30 -6.54
C LEU A 35 -4.83 4.61 -7.81
N GLU A 36 -4.00 4.51 -8.84
CA GLU A 36 -4.34 3.84 -10.11
C GLU A 36 -3.87 2.39 -10.12
N THR A 37 -2.63 2.14 -9.73
CA THR A 37 -2.02 0.81 -9.79
C THR A 37 -1.07 0.58 -8.61
N SER A 38 -0.91 -0.68 -8.26
CA SER A 38 0.10 -1.18 -7.35
C SER A 38 0.82 -2.37 -7.98
N TYR A 39 2.13 -2.37 -7.97
CA TYR A 39 2.94 -3.48 -8.51
C TYR A 39 4.28 -3.58 -7.77
N PRO A 40 4.86 -4.78 -7.62
CA PRO A 40 6.17 -4.93 -7.03
C PRO A 40 7.28 -4.43 -7.96
N ASP A 41 8.32 -3.81 -7.41
CA ASP A 41 9.58 -3.58 -8.13
C ASP A 41 10.41 -4.87 -8.28
N SER A 42 11.55 -4.78 -8.97
CA SER A 42 12.46 -5.91 -9.19
C SER A 42 13.03 -6.52 -7.90
N ARG A 43 12.86 -5.88 -6.76
CA ARG A 43 13.27 -6.35 -5.44
C ARG A 43 12.08 -6.79 -4.58
N GLY A 44 10.90 -6.94 -5.20
CA GLY A 44 9.66 -7.34 -4.52
C GLY A 44 9.09 -6.26 -3.60
N LYS A 45 9.51 -4.98 -3.74
CA LYS A 45 8.96 -3.88 -2.94
C LYS A 45 7.78 -3.26 -3.66
N ASP A 46 6.66 -3.10 -2.96
CA ASP A 46 5.45 -2.52 -3.54
C ASP A 46 5.67 -1.07 -4.00
N ILE A 47 5.37 -0.82 -5.27
CA ILE A 47 5.29 0.51 -5.90
C ILE A 47 3.84 0.86 -6.10
N LEU A 48 3.46 2.06 -5.69
CA LEU A 48 2.12 2.61 -5.83
C LEU A 48 2.17 3.78 -6.82
N GLN A 49 1.27 3.77 -7.80
CA GLN A 49 1.13 4.85 -8.77
C GLN A 49 -0.15 5.64 -8.51
N TYR A 50 0.00 6.93 -8.25
CA TYR A 50 -1.07 7.88 -8.05
C TYR A 50 -1.24 8.80 -9.25
N ARG A 51 -2.48 9.20 -9.53
CA ARG A 51 -2.80 10.26 -10.49
C ARG A 51 -3.62 11.35 -9.82
N CYS A 52 -3.22 12.60 -10.05
CA CYS A 52 -4.01 13.76 -9.67
C CYS A 52 -5.18 13.92 -10.65
N GLY A 53 -6.42 13.91 -10.13
CA GLY A 53 -7.61 14.11 -10.96
C GLY A 53 -7.75 15.53 -11.54
N ALA A 54 -7.03 16.52 -10.99
CA ALA A 54 -7.11 17.91 -11.42
C ALA A 54 -6.09 18.26 -12.52
N CYS A 55 -4.79 18.00 -12.29
CA CYS A 55 -3.72 18.36 -13.24
C CYS A 55 -3.13 17.16 -13.98
N GLY A 56 -3.60 15.94 -13.72
CA GLY A 56 -3.12 14.73 -14.40
C GLY A 56 -1.73 14.26 -13.98
N ARG A 57 -1.06 14.95 -13.04
CA ARG A 57 0.27 14.57 -12.53
C ARG A 57 0.25 13.13 -12.02
N ILE A 58 1.27 12.36 -12.41
CA ILE A 58 1.48 10.98 -11.97
C ILE A 58 2.62 10.98 -10.95
N GLU A 59 2.37 10.40 -9.78
CA GLU A 59 3.38 10.20 -8.73
C GLU A 59 3.54 8.72 -8.41
N ARG A 60 4.79 8.27 -8.29
CA ARG A 60 5.13 6.88 -7.96
C ARG A 60 5.89 6.86 -6.64
N VAL A 61 5.36 6.12 -5.68
CA VAL A 61 5.95 6.00 -4.34
C VAL A 61 6.20 4.54 -4.01
N ARG A 62 7.20 4.28 -3.17
CA ARG A 62 7.48 2.94 -2.64
C ARG A 62 6.80 2.79 -1.29
N LEU A 63 5.97 1.76 -1.15
CA LEU A 63 5.38 1.41 0.14
C LEU A 63 6.43 0.70 1.00
N VAL A 64 6.77 1.32 2.14
CA VAL A 64 7.67 0.72 3.12
C VAL A 64 6.84 0.07 4.21
N ARG A 65 6.66 -1.25 4.14
CA ARG A 65 6.01 -2.02 5.19
C ARG A 65 7.02 -2.24 6.33
N ARG A 66 6.80 -1.58 7.46
CA ARG A 66 7.56 -1.86 8.69
C ARG A 66 6.80 -2.94 9.46
N THR A 67 7.50 -4.01 9.81
CA THR A 67 7.00 -5.00 10.77
C THR A 67 7.34 -4.54 12.18
N TRP A 68 6.40 -4.72 13.13
CA TRP A 68 6.66 -4.53 14.55
C TRP A 68 6.85 -5.88 15.24
N PRO A 69 7.84 -6.04 16.14
CA PRO A 69 8.93 -5.10 16.40
C PRO A 69 9.86 -4.98 15.18
N ALA A 70 10.41 -3.79 14.97
CA ALA A 70 11.43 -3.59 13.95
C ALA A 70 12.64 -4.45 14.33
N ARG A 71 13.05 -5.37 13.46
CA ARG A 71 14.32 -6.08 13.60
C ARG A 71 15.36 -5.22 12.89
N ASP A 72 16.32 -4.72 13.67
CA ASP A 72 17.50 -4.00 13.19
C ASP A 72 18.37 -4.90 12.28
#